data_AF-A0A2S1QW64-F1
#
_entry.id   AF-A0A2S1QW64-F1
#
_cell.length_a   1.000
_cell.length_b   1.000
_cell.length_c   1.000
_cell.angle_alpha   90.00
_cell.angle_beta   90.00
_cell.angle_gamma   90.00
#
_symmetry.space_group_name_H-M   'P 1'
#
loop_
_entity.id
_entity.type
_entity.pdbx_description
1 polymer ?
#
loop_
_entity_poly.entity_id
_entity_poly.type
_entity_poly.pdbx_seq_one_letter_code
_entity_poly.pdbx_strand_id
1 'polypeptide(L)' 'MGKYILAIAVSLAVIAISAFGILNTMVSLKYEVKEYGDCISQTSGRDLCLTIDILIGIIVISILGIVFSTYKLIKRNSRN' A
#
# COMPACT_ATOMS: atom_id res chain seq x y z
N MET A 1 -17.51 18.48 -0.53
CA MET A 1 -16.26 18.39 0.25
C MET A 1 -16.10 17.04 0.94
N GLY A 2 -17.05 16.60 1.76
CA GLY A 2 -16.90 15.38 2.58
C GLY A 2 -16.47 14.10 1.84
N LYS A 3 -16.99 13.84 0.64
CA LYS A 3 -16.64 12.63 -0.14
C LYS A 3 -15.15 12.55 -0.51
N TYR A 4 -14.51 13.67 -0.86
CA TYR A 4 -13.10 13.68 -1.24
C TYR A 4 -12.17 13.59 -0.03
N ILE A 5 -12.56 14.25 1.08
CA ILE A 5 -11.83 14.16 2.35
C ILE A 5 -11.87 12.73 2.89
N LEU A 6 -13.03 12.08 2.85
CA LEU A 6 -13.17 10.68 3.22
C LEU A 6 -12.30 9.77 2.34
N ALA A 7 -12.30 9.97 1.02
CA ALA A 7 -11.45 9.19 0.11
C ALA A 7 -9.95 9.35 0.42
N ILE A 8 -9.50 10.57 0.74
CA ILE A 8 -8.12 10.83 1.15
C ILE A 8 -7.80 10.12 2.48
N ALA A 9 -8.68 10.22 3.48
CA ALA A 9 -8.49 9.57 4.78
C ALA A 9 -8.40 8.04 4.66
N VAL A 10 -9.29 7.43 3.87
CA VAL A 10 -9.25 5.99 3.59
C VAL A 10 -7.95 5.61 2.87
N SER A 11 -7.53 6.39 1.87
CA SER A 11 -6.28 6.13 1.15
C SER A 11 -5.06 6.19 2.07
N LEU A 12 -5.01 7.14 3.01
CA LEU A 12 -3.95 7.23 4.02
C LEU A 12 -3.95 6.02 4.97
N ALA A 13 -5.13 5.57 5.41
CA ALA A 13 -5.25 4.37 6.24
C ALA A 13 -4.76 3.11 5.48
N VAL A 14 -5.14 2.96 4.21
CA VAL A 14 -4.67 1.86 3.36
C VAL A 14 -3.14 1.88 3.24
N ILE A 15 -2.53 3.04 2.99
CA ILE A 15 -1.07 3.17 2.91
C ILE A 15 -0.40 2.73 4.22
N ALA A 16 -0.92 3.16 5.37
CA ALA A 16 -0.37 2.79 6.67
C ALA A 16 -0.44 1.27 6.92
N ILE A 17 -1.59 0.65 6.61
CA ILE A 17 -1.77 -0.81 6.73
C ILE A 17 -0.85 -1.55 5.77
N SER A 18 -0.74 -1.11 4.51
CA SER A 18 0.14 -1.72 3.52
C SER A 18 1.62 -1.62 3.93
N ALA A 19 2.06 -0.48 4.44
CA ALA A 19 3.42 -0.31 4.95
C ALA A 19 3.71 -1.27 6.12
N PHE A 20 2.76 -1.44 7.04
CA PHE A 20 2.87 -2.44 8.10
C PHE A 20 2.94 -3.86 7.54
N GLY A 21 2.14 -4.18 6.52
CA GLY A 21 2.18 -5.45 5.80
C GLY A 21 3.56 -5.73 5.18
N ILE A 22 4.18 -4.73 4.55
CA ILE A 22 5.52 -4.84 3.96
C ILE A 22 6.56 -5.13 5.04
N LEU A 23 6.55 -4.39 6.16
CA LEU A 23 7.51 -4.62 7.26
C LEU A 23 7.41 -6.04 7.82
N ASN A 24 6.19 -6.55 8.02
CA ASN A 24 6.00 -7.93 8.48
C ASN A 24 6.45 -8.95 7.43
N THR A 25 6.19 -8.68 6.15
CA THR A 25 6.62 -9.57 5.06
C THR A 25 8.14 -9.58 4.93
N MET A 26 8.83 -8.45 5.14
CA MET A 26 10.30 -8.40 5.20
C MET A 26 10.87 -9.17 6.39
N VAL A 27 10.20 -9.15 7.54
CA VAL A 27 10.56 -9.99 8.68
C VAL A 27 10.41 -11.47 8.32
N SER A 28 9.28 -11.87 7.74
CA SER A 28 9.12 -13.25 7.25
C SER A 28 10.15 -13.61 6.19
N LEU A 29 10.53 -12.69 5.29
CA LEU A 29 11.55 -12.93 4.26
C LEU A 29 12.91 -13.21 4.90
N LYS A 30 13.22 -12.61 6.05
CA LYS A 30 14.48 -12.84 6.75
C LYS A 30 14.53 -14.20 7.46
N TYR A 31 13.39 -14.71 7.94
CA TYR A 31 13.36 -15.88 8.84
C TYR A 31 12.73 -17.14 8.24
N GLU A 32 11.93 -17.01 7.18
CA GLU A 32 11.15 -18.13 6.63
C GLU A 32 11.71 -18.67 5.31
N VAL A 33 12.61 -17.95 4.63
CA VAL A 33 13.21 -18.41 3.36
C VAL A 33 14.45 -19.25 3.61
N LYS A 34 14.79 -20.12 2.65
CA LYS A 34 15.90 -21.07 2.80
C LYS A 34 17.27 -20.41 2.63
N GLU A 35 17.39 -19.50 1.65
CA GLU A 35 18.63 -18.83 1.30
C GLU A 35 18.39 -17.35 0.97
N TYR A 36 19.44 -16.55 1.04
CA TYR A 36 19.37 -15.13 0.73
C TYR A 36 19.04 -14.93 -0.75
N GLY A 37 17.94 -14.26 -1.05
CA GLY A 37 17.43 -14.08 -2.42
C GLY A 37 16.32 -15.04 -2.83
N ASP A 38 15.98 -16.01 -1.98
CA ASP A 38 14.77 -16.82 -2.18
C ASP A 38 13.52 -16.05 -1.72
N CYS A 39 12.39 -16.33 -2.36
CA CYS A 39 11.12 -15.61 -2.17
C CYS A 39 10.02 -16.48 -1.56
N ILE A 40 10.21 -17.81 -1.54
CA ILE A 40 9.20 -18.75 -1.04
C ILE A 40 9.43 -19.02 0.45
N SER A 41 8.41 -18.77 1.26
CA SER A 41 8.43 -19.11 2.69
C SER A 41 8.34 -20.63 2.88
N GLN A 42 9.27 -21.18 3.65
CA GLN A 42 9.25 -22.60 4.06
C GLN A 42 8.14 -22.90 5.08
N THR A 43 7.65 -21.88 5.79
CA THR A 43 6.61 -22.02 6.81
C THR A 43 5.22 -22.04 6.18
N SER A 44 4.96 -21.14 5.24
CA SER A 44 3.63 -20.92 4.66
C SER A 44 3.50 -21.29 3.18
N GLY A 45 4.61 -21.57 2.49
CA GLY A 45 4.66 -21.85 1.06
C GLY A 45 4.32 -20.65 0.17
N ARG A 46 4.18 -19.44 0.74
CA ARG A 46 3.80 -18.23 0.01
C ARG A 46 5.00 -17.56 -0.64
N ASP A 47 4.74 -16.86 -1.74
CA ASP A 47 5.69 -15.94 -2.36
C ASP A 47 5.64 -14.58 -1.65
N LEU A 48 6.67 -14.31 -0.85
CA LEU A 48 6.79 -13.10 -0.05
C LEU A 48 7.17 -11.90 -0.92
N CYS A 49 7.94 -12.12 -1.99
CA CYS A 49 8.33 -11.07 -2.93
C CYS A 49 7.10 -10.57 -3.69
N LEU A 50 6.29 -11.49 -4.23
CA LEU A 50 5.01 -11.14 -4.85
C LEU A 50 4.08 -10.41 -3.89
N THR A 51 4.06 -10.83 -2.62
CA THR A 51 3.25 -10.16 -1.58
C THR A 51 3.71 -8.71 -1.38
N ILE A 52 5.02 -8.46 -1.30
CA ILE A 52 5.59 -7.11 -1.21
C ILE A 52 5.23 -6.29 -2.46
N ASP A 53 5.38 -6.86 -3.66
CA ASP A 53 5.07 -6.16 -4.92
C ASP A 53 3.60 -5.74 -5.00
N ILE A 54 2.68 -6.62 -4.59
CA ILE A 54 1.25 -6.30 -4.51
C ILE A 54 1.00 -5.15 -3.52
N LEU A 55 1.61 -5.20 -2.33
CA LEU A 55 1.48 -4.15 -1.32
C LEU A 55 2.02 -2.80 -1.82
N ILE A 56 3.14 -2.80 -2.53
CA ILE A 56 3.70 -1.61 -3.19
C ILE A 56 2.71 -1.08 -4.24
N GLY A 57 2.16 -1.96 -5.08
CA GLY A 57 1.13 -1.60 -6.07
C GLY A 57 -0.08 -0.92 -5.44
N ILE A 58 -0.57 -1.44 -4.32
CA ILE A 58 -1.68 -0.84 -3.55
C ILE A 58 -1.33 0.56 -3.05
N ILE A 59 -0.10 0.77 -2.57
CA ILE A 59 0.37 2.08 -2.12
C ILE A 59 0.38 3.07 -3.31
N VAL A 60 0.90 2.66 -4.47
CA VAL A 60 0.93 3.51 -5.67
C VAL A 60 -0.48 3.92 -6.09
N ILE A 61 -1.42 2.98 -6.15
CA ILE A 61 -2.83 3.27 -6.49
C ILE A 61 -3.44 4.24 -5.46
N SER A 62 -3.14 4.05 -4.18
CA SER A 62 -3.64 4.91 -3.10
C SER A 62 -3.11 6.34 -3.24
N ILE A 63 -1.83 6.52 -3.58
CA ILE A 63 -1.22 7.84 -3.84
C ILE A 63 -1.91 8.51 -5.04
N LEU A 64 -2.12 7.79 -6.14
CA LEU A 64 -2.85 8.32 -7.30
C LEU A 64 -4.28 8.75 -6.94
N GLY A 65 -4.96 7.96 -6.11
CA GLY A 65 -6.29 8.27 -5.57
C GLY A 65 -6.29 9.57 -4.75
N ILE A 66 -5.26 9.79 -3.92
CA ILE A 66 -5.09 11.03 -3.16
C ILE A 66 -4.89 12.21 -4.11
N VAL A 67 -3.94 12.12 -5.04
CA VAL A 67 -3.64 13.18 -6.02
C VAL A 67 -4.88 13.58 -6.82
N PHE A 68 -5.65 12.59 -7.29
CA PHE A 68 -6.89 12.84 -8.01
C PHE A 68 -7.96 13.51 -7.14
N SER A 69 -8.10 13.04 -5.89
CA SER A 69 -9.08 13.58 -4.94
C SER A 69 -8.75 14.99 -4.51
N THR A 70 -7.47 15.30 -4.27
CA THR A 70 -7.00 16.65 -3.93
C THR A 70 -7.15 17.59 -5.12
N TYR A 71 -6.79 17.16 -6.34
CA TYR A 71 -7.03 17.93 -7.56
C TYR A 71 -8.51 18.31 -7.71
N LYS A 72 -9.42 17.33 -7.55
CA LYS A 72 -10.87 17.59 -7.62
C LYS A 72 -11.35 18.52 -6.51
N LEU A 73 -10.82 18.40 -5.30
CA LEU A 73 -11.17 19.26 -4.18
C LEU A 73 -10.75 20.71 -4.44
N ILE A 74 -9.52 20.94 -4.87
CA ILE A 74 -8.98 22.27 -5.21
C ILE A 74 -9.78 22.89 -6.37
N LYS A 75 -10.00 22.13 -7.45
CA LYS A 75 -10.78 22.61 -8.61
C LYS A 75 -12.21 22.97 -8.24
N ARG A 76 -12.83 22.22 -7.30
CA ARG A 76 -14.17 22.53 -6.80
C ARG A 76 -14.16 23.78 -5.92
N ASN A 77 -13.16 23.95 -5.07
CA ASN A 77 -13.01 25.15 -4.24
C ASN A 77 -12.80 26.41 -5.08
N SER A 78 -12.05 26.32 -6.18
CA SER A 78 -11.85 27.45 -7.12
C SER A 78 -13.12 27.87 -7.88
N ARG A 79 -14.15 27.01 -7.95
CA ARG A 79 -15.40 27.30 -8.67
C ARG A 79 -16.49 27.88 -7.76
N ASN A 80 -16.32 27.77 -6.45
CA ASN A 80 -17.34 28.07 -5.44
C ASN A 80 -16.97 29.33 -4.66
#